data_AF-A0A1B7W745-F1
#
_entry.id   AF-A0A1B7W745-F1
#
_cell.length_a   1.000
_cell.length_b   1.000
_cell.length_c   1.000
_cell.angle_alpha   90.00
_cell.angle_beta   90.00
_cell.angle_gamma   90.00
#
_symmetry.space_group_name_H-M   'P 1'
#
loop_
_entity.id
_entity.type
_entity.pdbx_description
1 polymer ?
#
loop_
_entity_poly.entity_id
_entity_poly.type
_entity_poly.pdbx_seq_one_letter_code
_entity_poly.pdbx_strand_id
1 'polypeptide(L)'
;THTCPEGIVQLYLGPVKIFSNSSDTLEGGTAVIEDLVKEQVAGLQLDTLMVLCGNAALQTHLRGIVLFVHPATGIEVAKGKFDSLVAYADIRRIESELSFVQVKASMSTRARMQQVKNEICSNRRQIAYSRLEAVAGAENPYSLIQIFGRGHLIVKAGAAMYVTHCNPVDVLPRTGTNCTEEIPVRWNNTDLFVDPISFVIQSAGTISRCNDIAPSRFQIAGRWYCMFP
;
A
#
# COMPACT_ATOMS: atom_id res chain seq x y z
N THR A 1 -27.76 40.54 -7.64
CA THR A 1 -26.81 39.64 -6.97
C THR A 1 -27.61 38.52 -6.34
N HIS A 2 -27.67 37.35 -6.97
CA HIS A 2 -28.42 36.21 -6.43
C HIS A 2 -27.57 35.49 -5.40
N THR A 3 -28.08 35.38 -4.16
CA THR A 3 -27.44 34.67 -3.06
C THR A 3 -27.50 33.16 -3.31
N CYS A 4 -26.33 32.54 -3.53
CA CYS A 4 -26.20 31.09 -3.55
C CYS A 4 -26.39 30.52 -2.15
N PRO A 5 -27.10 29.39 -1.98
CA PRO A 5 -26.99 28.62 -0.73
C PRO A 5 -25.55 28.10 -0.59
N GLU A 6 -24.95 28.25 0.60
CA GLU A 6 -23.55 27.92 0.96
C GLU A 6 -23.18 26.41 0.87
N GLY A 7 -23.87 25.62 0.03
CA GLY A 7 -23.76 24.16 0.01
C GLY A 7 -23.19 23.54 -1.27
N ILE A 8 -22.71 24.33 -2.24
CA ILE A 8 -22.24 23.81 -3.53
C ILE A 8 -20.70 23.80 -3.55
N VAL A 9 -20.11 22.63 -3.78
CA VAL A 9 -18.65 22.44 -3.91
C VAL A 9 -18.32 22.11 -5.36
N GLN A 10 -17.34 22.81 -5.92
CA GLN A 10 -16.85 22.55 -7.28
C GLN A 10 -16.05 21.23 -7.29
N LEU A 11 -16.63 20.19 -7.90
CA LEU A 11 -15.99 18.88 -8.04
C LEU A 11 -15.00 18.83 -9.22
N TYR A 12 -15.34 19.49 -10.32
CA TYR A 12 -14.54 19.54 -11.55
C TYR A 12 -14.81 20.83 -12.33
N LEU A 13 -13.77 21.34 -12.97
CA LEU A 13 -13.83 22.43 -13.95
C LEU A 13 -12.91 22.08 -15.11
N GLY A 14 -13.49 22.00 -16.30
CA GLY A 14 -12.78 21.62 -17.52
C GLY A 14 -13.76 21.28 -18.65
N PRO A 15 -13.24 20.79 -19.78
CA PRO A 15 -14.09 20.41 -20.91
C PRO A 15 -15.02 19.26 -20.53
N VAL A 16 -16.25 19.33 -21.02
CA VAL A 16 -17.28 18.29 -20.91
C VAL A 16 -17.88 18.04 -22.29
N LYS A 17 -18.01 16.77 -22.66
CA LYS A 17 -18.68 16.35 -23.90
C LYS A 17 -20.10 15.96 -23.56
N ILE A 18 -21.10 16.60 -24.15
CA ILE A 18 -22.51 16.30 -23.88
C ILE A 18 -23.14 15.68 -25.12
N PHE A 19 -23.80 14.55 -24.93
CA PHE A 19 -24.52 13.83 -25.96
C PHE A 19 -26.02 13.93 -25.67
N SER A 20 -26.78 14.68 -26.48
CA SER A 20 -28.24 14.80 -26.36
C SER A 20 -28.90 14.34 -27.66
N ASN A 21 -30.15 13.87 -27.54
CA ASN A 21 -31.01 13.52 -28.68
C ASN A 21 -31.69 14.75 -29.30
N SER A 22 -31.78 15.86 -28.55
CA SER A 22 -32.38 17.13 -28.97
C SER A 22 -31.33 18.25 -28.99
N SER A 23 -31.39 19.13 -30.00
CA SER A 23 -30.56 20.33 -30.07
C SER A 23 -31.04 21.45 -29.14
N ASP A 24 -32.30 21.39 -28.73
CA ASP A 24 -32.97 22.47 -28.00
C ASP A 24 -32.89 22.25 -26.49
N THR A 25 -32.75 20.99 -26.06
CA THR A 25 -32.67 20.60 -24.64
C THR A 25 -31.53 19.62 -24.41
N LEU A 26 -30.77 19.85 -23.33
CA LEU A 26 -29.74 18.93 -22.85
C LEU A 26 -30.30 17.83 -21.93
N GLU A 27 -31.62 17.85 -21.69
CA GLU A 27 -32.36 16.89 -20.88
C GLU A 27 -32.38 15.50 -21.53
N GLY A 28 -32.20 14.46 -20.71
CA GLY A 28 -32.08 13.08 -21.18
C GLY A 28 -30.75 12.76 -21.88
N GLY A 29 -29.83 13.73 -21.96
CA GLY A 29 -28.50 13.54 -22.51
C GLY A 29 -27.50 12.91 -21.52
N THR A 30 -26.31 12.57 -22.01
CA THR A 30 -25.20 12.07 -21.20
C THR A 30 -24.03 13.01 -21.30
N ALA A 31 -23.57 13.55 -20.17
CA ALA A 31 -22.34 14.30 -20.05
C ALA A 31 -21.18 13.37 -19.71
N VAL A 32 -20.12 13.42 -20.51
CA VAL A 32 -18.88 12.68 -20.31
C VAL A 32 -17.75 13.67 -20.06
N ILE A 33 -17.09 13.47 -18.94
CA ILE A 33 -15.92 14.22 -18.51
C ILE A 33 -14.72 13.28 -18.61
N GLU A 34 -13.69 13.71 -19.31
CA GLU A 34 -12.43 12.98 -19.43
C GLU A 34 -11.28 14.00 -19.31
N ASP A 35 -10.63 14.00 -18.15
CA ASP A 35 -9.43 14.79 -17.88
C ASP A 35 -8.31 13.84 -17.48
N LEU A 36 -7.45 13.52 -18.45
CA LEU A 36 -6.30 12.63 -18.28
C LEU A 36 -5.20 13.25 -17.39
N VAL A 37 -5.16 14.58 -17.26
CA VAL A 37 -4.16 15.28 -16.45
C VAL A 37 -4.57 15.28 -14.99
N LYS A 38 -5.86 15.46 -14.70
CA LYS A 38 -6.41 15.40 -13.34
C LYS A 38 -6.82 13.99 -12.92
N GLU A 39 -6.67 13.01 -13.82
CA GLU A 39 -7.12 11.62 -13.65
C GLU A 39 -8.61 11.54 -13.25
N GLN A 40 -9.44 12.42 -13.82
CA GLN A 40 -10.87 12.50 -13.52
C GLN A 40 -11.68 12.07 -14.73
N VAL A 41 -12.48 11.01 -14.55
CA VAL A 41 -13.41 10.52 -15.57
C VAL A 41 -14.78 10.38 -14.93
N ALA A 42 -15.82 10.93 -15.56
CA ALA A 42 -17.19 10.83 -15.08
C ALA A 42 -18.18 10.73 -16.24
N GLY A 43 -19.15 9.82 -16.12
CA GLY A 43 -20.33 9.74 -16.98
C GLY A 43 -21.56 10.12 -16.17
N LEU A 44 -22.25 11.18 -16.59
CA LEU A 44 -23.39 11.75 -15.88
C LEU A 44 -24.59 11.82 -16.81
N GLN A 45 -25.61 11.01 -16.56
CA GLN A 45 -26.91 11.19 -17.21
C GLN A 45 -27.56 12.48 -16.68
N LEU A 46 -28.01 13.32 -17.60
CA LEU A 46 -28.65 14.60 -17.40
C LEU A 46 -30.16 14.38 -17.34
N ASP A 47 -30.76 14.81 -16.24
CA ASP A 47 -32.19 14.65 -15.97
C ASP A 47 -32.91 15.94 -16.37
N THR A 48 -33.28 16.76 -15.39
CA THR A 48 -34.01 18.02 -15.60
C THR A 48 -33.11 19.24 -15.54
N LEU A 49 -33.44 20.26 -16.35
CA LEU A 49 -32.86 21.60 -16.22
C LEU A 49 -33.42 22.29 -14.96
N MET A 50 -32.53 22.85 -14.13
CA MET A 50 -32.89 23.64 -12.95
C MET A 50 -32.10 24.94 -12.90
N VAL A 51 -32.61 25.96 -12.22
CA VAL A 51 -31.88 27.20 -11.99
C VAL A 51 -31.27 27.17 -10.60
N LEU A 52 -29.94 27.23 -10.54
CA LEU A 52 -29.19 27.31 -9.29
C LEU A 52 -28.34 28.57 -9.30
N CYS A 53 -28.49 29.40 -8.27
CA CYS A 53 -27.79 30.69 -8.15
C CYS A 53 -28.00 31.65 -9.33
N GLY A 54 -29.13 31.56 -10.03
CA GLY A 54 -29.38 32.36 -11.23
C GLY A 54 -28.69 31.85 -12.50
N ASN A 55 -27.98 30.71 -12.42
CA ASN A 55 -27.40 30.02 -13.57
C ASN A 55 -28.21 28.76 -13.90
N ALA A 56 -28.31 28.43 -15.19
CA ALA A 56 -28.87 27.17 -15.63
C ALA A 56 -27.91 26.02 -15.25
N ALA A 57 -28.43 25.04 -14.53
CA ALA A 57 -27.75 23.83 -14.11
C ALA A 57 -28.56 22.62 -14.56
N LEU A 58 -27.89 21.51 -14.83
CA LEU A 58 -28.54 20.24 -15.13
C LEU A 58 -28.41 19.33 -13.93
N GLN A 59 -29.55 18.82 -13.46
CA GLN A 59 -29.55 17.76 -12.48
C GLN A 59 -29.02 16.49 -13.11
N THR A 60 -28.24 15.73 -12.36
CA THR A 60 -27.73 14.43 -12.81
C THR A 60 -28.44 13.29 -12.10
N HIS A 61 -28.33 12.08 -12.64
CA HIS A 61 -28.80 10.86 -11.97
C HIS A 61 -28.21 10.64 -10.56
N LEU A 62 -27.10 11.31 -10.23
CA LEU A 62 -26.49 11.28 -8.90
C LEU A 62 -27.04 12.43 -8.05
N ARG A 63 -27.67 12.07 -6.92
CA ARG A 63 -28.23 13.06 -5.99
C ARG A 63 -27.14 14.01 -5.47
N GLY A 64 -27.41 15.31 -5.56
CA GLY A 64 -26.50 16.36 -5.10
C GLY A 64 -25.40 16.74 -6.09
N ILE A 65 -25.28 16.07 -7.23
CA ILE A 65 -24.37 16.44 -8.31
C ILE A 65 -25.15 17.16 -9.41
N VAL A 66 -24.74 18.39 -9.68
CA VAL A 66 -25.31 19.25 -10.69
C VAL A 66 -24.23 19.70 -11.65
N LEU A 67 -24.57 19.80 -12.93
CA LEU A 67 -23.65 20.20 -13.98
C LEU A 67 -23.98 21.63 -14.45
N PHE A 68 -23.01 22.52 -14.38
CA PHE A 68 -23.10 23.85 -14.99
C PHE A 68 -22.39 23.81 -16.34
N VAL A 69 -23.14 24.08 -17.41
CA VAL A 69 -22.59 24.12 -18.77
C VAL A 69 -22.43 25.57 -19.16
N HIS A 70 -21.20 26.06 -19.16
CA HIS A 70 -20.90 27.40 -19.66
C HIS A 70 -20.52 27.32 -21.14
N PRO A 71 -21.18 28.09 -22.02
CA PRO A 71 -20.79 28.10 -23.41
C PRO A 71 -19.43 28.79 -23.56
N ALA A 72 -18.38 28.03 -23.84
CA ALA A 72 -17.08 28.59 -24.23
C ALA A 72 -17.17 29.19 -25.65
N THR A 73 -16.39 30.25 -25.91
CA THR A 73 -16.22 30.80 -27.26
C THR A 73 -15.60 29.72 -28.16
N GLY A 74 -16.36 29.22 -29.14
CA GLY A 74 -15.93 28.14 -30.04
C GLY A 74 -16.72 26.83 -29.95
N ILE A 75 -17.85 26.80 -29.23
CA ILE A 75 -18.75 25.63 -29.25
C ILE A 75 -19.42 25.50 -30.62
N GLU A 76 -19.01 24.52 -31.40
CA GLU A 76 -19.83 23.96 -32.47
C GLU A 76 -20.87 23.02 -31.85
N VAL A 77 -22.06 23.54 -31.54
CA VAL A 77 -23.22 22.67 -31.28
C VAL A 77 -23.56 22.04 -32.62
N ALA A 78 -23.33 20.74 -32.77
CA ALA A 78 -23.76 19.99 -33.94
C ALA A 78 -25.29 20.06 -34.06
N LYS A 79 -25.80 21.06 -34.80
CA LYS A 79 -27.22 21.19 -35.14
C LYS A 79 -27.53 20.20 -36.25
N GLY A 80 -27.84 18.97 -35.87
CA GLY A 80 -28.40 17.96 -36.77
C GLY A 80 -29.69 17.41 -36.20
N LYS A 81 -30.75 17.33 -37.01
CA LYS A 81 -31.83 16.38 -36.73
C LYS A 81 -31.21 14.99 -36.81
N PHE A 82 -31.30 14.20 -35.75
CA PHE A 82 -31.01 12.78 -35.82
C PHE A 82 -32.04 12.13 -36.73
N ASP A 83 -31.69 11.98 -38.00
CA ASP A 83 -32.42 11.08 -38.89
C ASP A 83 -32.19 9.66 -38.37
N SER A 84 -33.27 8.98 -38.01
CA SER A 84 -33.26 7.70 -37.27
C SER A 84 -32.84 6.51 -38.14
N LEU A 85 -31.95 6.73 -39.09
CA LEU A 85 -31.53 5.76 -40.10
C LEU A 85 -30.01 5.59 -40.08
N VAL A 86 -29.38 5.37 -38.93
CA VAL A 86 -27.95 5.04 -38.91
C VAL A 86 -27.57 4.12 -37.75
N ALA A 87 -26.99 2.97 -38.08
CA ALA A 87 -26.46 1.93 -37.19
C ALA A 87 -25.32 2.36 -36.23
N TYR A 88 -25.13 3.66 -36.00
CA TYR A 88 -24.08 4.25 -35.16
C TYR A 88 -24.59 4.73 -33.78
N ALA A 89 -25.91 4.78 -33.57
CA ALA A 89 -26.47 5.07 -32.24
C ALA A 89 -26.09 3.98 -31.22
N ASP A 90 -26.04 2.72 -31.65
CA ASP A 90 -25.60 1.59 -30.83
C ASP A 90 -24.12 1.69 -30.45
N ILE A 91 -23.25 2.12 -31.38
CA ILE A 91 -21.81 2.28 -31.12
C ILE A 91 -21.56 3.31 -30.02
N ARG A 92 -22.26 4.45 -30.07
CA ARG A 92 -22.12 5.51 -29.05
C ARG A 92 -22.68 5.10 -27.68
N ARG A 93 -23.77 4.31 -27.65
CA ARG A 93 -24.29 3.74 -26.38
C ARG A 93 -23.26 2.79 -25.77
N ILE A 94 -22.67 1.92 -26.58
CA ILE A 94 -21.62 0.97 -26.16
C ILE A 94 -20.40 1.71 -25.61
N GLU A 95 -19.95 2.80 -26.25
CA GLU A 95 -18.84 3.63 -25.74
C GLU A 95 -19.14 4.22 -24.35
N SER A 96 -20.37 4.69 -24.12
CA SER A 96 -20.77 5.23 -22.82
C SER A 96 -20.88 4.16 -21.73
N GLU A 97 -21.42 2.98 -22.07
CA GLU A 97 -21.51 1.84 -21.16
C GLU A 97 -20.12 1.31 -20.80
N LEU A 98 -19.22 1.21 -21.78
CA LEU A 98 -17.83 0.82 -21.58
C LEU A 98 -17.10 1.81 -20.67
N SER A 99 -17.28 3.11 -20.90
CA SER A 99 -16.70 4.18 -20.07
C SER A 99 -17.19 4.08 -18.62
N PHE A 100 -18.49 3.85 -18.41
CA PHE A 100 -19.07 3.66 -17.08
C PHE A 100 -18.50 2.42 -16.37
N VAL A 101 -18.39 1.30 -17.07
CA VAL A 101 -17.79 0.07 -16.53
C VAL A 101 -16.34 0.32 -16.11
N GLN A 102 -15.56 1.04 -16.93
CA GLN A 102 -14.18 1.39 -16.62
C GLN A 102 -14.06 2.29 -15.38
N VAL A 103 -14.92 3.32 -15.25
CA VAL A 103 -14.96 4.19 -14.05
C VAL A 103 -15.34 3.39 -12.80
N LYS A 104 -16.37 2.55 -12.88
CA LYS A 104 -16.79 1.73 -11.75
C LYS A 104 -15.69 0.76 -11.31
N ALA A 105 -15.00 0.14 -12.28
CA ALA A 105 -13.88 -0.75 -12.02
C ALA A 105 -12.71 0.00 -11.37
N SER A 106 -12.36 1.21 -11.84
CA SER A 106 -11.26 2.00 -11.28
C SER A 106 -11.56 2.48 -9.86
N MET A 107 -12.77 2.96 -9.59
CA MET A 107 -13.21 3.36 -8.25
C MET A 107 -13.20 2.18 -7.26
N SER A 108 -13.77 1.04 -7.66
CA SER A 108 -13.76 -0.19 -6.85
C SER A 108 -12.33 -0.66 -6.55
N THR A 109 -11.45 -0.62 -7.54
CA THR A 109 -10.03 -0.97 -7.38
C THR A 109 -9.34 -0.01 -6.42
N ARG A 110 -9.60 1.30 -6.52
CA ARG A 110 -9.03 2.32 -5.63
C ARG A 110 -9.50 2.13 -4.18
N ALA A 111 -10.78 1.88 -3.97
CA ALA A 111 -11.34 1.63 -2.64
C ALA A 111 -10.73 0.38 -2.00
N ARG A 112 -10.61 -0.72 -2.76
CA ARG A 112 -9.94 -1.94 -2.31
C ARG A 112 -8.46 -1.69 -2.00
N MET A 113 -7.75 -0.92 -2.83
CA MET A 113 -6.35 -0.58 -2.59
C MET A 113 -6.17 0.25 -1.32
N GLN A 114 -7.08 1.19 -1.04
CA GLN A 114 -7.09 1.94 0.22
C GLN A 114 -7.32 1.01 1.42
N GLN A 115 -8.26 0.07 1.31
CA GLN A 115 -8.49 -0.93 2.35
C GLN A 115 -7.24 -1.78 2.61
N VAL A 116 -6.59 -2.31 1.56
CA VAL A 116 -5.35 -3.10 1.70
C VAL A 116 -4.25 -2.28 2.37
N LYS A 117 -4.08 -0.99 2.02
CA LYS A 117 -3.10 -0.12 2.68
C LYS A 117 -3.38 0.03 4.18
N ASN A 118 -4.65 0.19 4.56
CA ASN A 118 -5.04 0.30 5.96
C ASN A 118 -4.75 -1.00 6.73
N GLU A 119 -5.06 -2.15 6.13
CA GLU A 119 -4.73 -3.45 6.72
C GLU A 119 -3.21 -3.65 6.87
N ILE A 120 -2.41 -3.28 5.87
CA ILE A 120 -0.95 -3.34 5.97
C ILE A 120 -0.45 -2.45 7.11
N CYS A 121 -1.00 -1.24 7.27
CA CYS A 121 -0.62 -0.33 8.35
C CYS A 121 -0.96 -0.92 9.73
N SER A 122 -2.18 -1.46 9.88
CA SER A 122 -2.64 -2.13 11.10
C SER A 122 -1.76 -3.33 11.45
N ASN A 123 -1.46 -4.19 10.48
CA ASN A 123 -0.61 -5.35 10.65
C ASN A 123 0.82 -4.95 11.04
N ARG A 124 1.42 -3.95 10.37
CA ARG A 124 2.75 -3.44 10.73
C ARG A 124 2.79 -2.92 12.18
N ARG A 125 1.73 -2.26 12.63
CA ARG A 125 1.61 -1.78 14.01
C ARG A 125 1.55 -2.95 15.00
N GLN A 126 0.75 -3.99 14.72
CA GLN A 126 0.67 -5.19 15.55
C GLN A 126 2.02 -5.92 15.64
N ILE A 127 2.72 -6.08 14.50
CA ILE A 127 4.07 -6.66 14.45
C ILE A 127 5.06 -5.86 15.31
N ALA A 128 4.99 -4.53 15.26
CA ALA A 128 5.86 -3.68 16.07
C ALA A 128 5.62 -3.89 17.57
N TYR A 129 4.36 -3.96 18.02
CA TYR A 129 4.04 -4.23 19.43
C TYR A 129 4.50 -5.61 19.87
N SER A 130 4.24 -6.65 19.07
CA SER A 130 4.69 -8.01 19.39
C SER A 130 6.22 -8.10 19.55
N ARG A 131 6.98 -7.37 18.72
CA ARG A 131 8.44 -7.29 18.86
C ARG A 131 8.86 -6.56 20.15
N LEU A 132 8.18 -5.48 20.51
CA LEU A 132 8.46 -4.75 21.76
C LEU A 132 8.15 -5.61 22.99
N GLU A 133 7.05 -6.37 22.97
CA GLU A 133 6.70 -7.32 24.03
C GLU A 133 7.75 -8.43 24.17
N ALA A 134 8.25 -8.96 23.05
CA ALA A 134 9.30 -9.98 23.06
C ALA A 134 10.61 -9.46 23.69
N VAL A 135 10.97 -8.19 23.46
CA VAL A 135 12.13 -7.57 24.12
C VAL A 135 11.85 -7.30 25.60
N ALA A 136 10.64 -6.84 25.92
CA ALA A 136 10.28 -6.45 27.27
C ALA A 136 10.22 -7.65 28.23
N GLY A 137 9.60 -8.76 27.82
CA GLY A 137 9.25 -9.88 28.68
C GLY A 137 10.25 -11.04 28.71
N ALA A 138 10.92 -11.34 27.60
CA ALA A 138 11.80 -12.51 27.49
C ALA A 138 13.29 -12.17 27.39
N GLU A 139 13.65 -10.88 27.42
CA GLU A 139 15.00 -10.37 27.10
C GLU A 139 15.59 -11.02 25.84
N ASN A 140 14.73 -11.36 24.87
CA ASN A 140 15.14 -12.14 23.71
C ASN A 140 16.08 -11.29 22.82
N PRO A 141 17.38 -11.64 22.71
CA PRO A 141 18.35 -10.86 21.96
C PRO A 141 18.10 -10.90 20.45
N TYR A 142 17.28 -11.86 19.97
CA TYR A 142 16.98 -12.06 18.55
C TYR A 142 15.69 -11.38 18.08
N SER A 143 14.93 -10.78 18.99
CA SER A 143 13.65 -10.12 18.70
C SER A 143 13.72 -9.06 17.59
N LEU A 144 14.89 -8.44 17.39
CA LEU A 144 15.11 -7.40 16.39
C LEU A 144 16.05 -7.82 15.26
N ILE A 145 16.40 -9.11 15.15
CA ILE A 145 17.32 -9.61 14.12
C ILE A 145 16.78 -9.40 12.70
N GLN A 146 15.46 -9.37 12.51
CA GLN A 146 14.84 -9.08 11.21
C GLN A 146 14.97 -7.60 10.80
N ILE A 147 15.25 -6.70 11.75
CA ILE A 147 15.37 -5.26 11.50
C ILE A 147 16.83 -4.90 11.22
N PHE A 148 17.74 -5.33 12.09
CA PHE A 148 19.16 -4.96 12.00
C PHE A 148 20.02 -6.01 11.29
N GLY A 149 19.55 -7.25 11.20
CA GLY A 149 20.32 -8.36 10.64
C GLY A 149 21.32 -8.94 11.65
N ARG A 150 22.13 -9.88 11.16
CA ARG A 150 23.23 -10.51 11.91
C ARG A 150 24.39 -9.52 12.10
N GLY A 151 25.28 -9.80 13.05
CA GLY A 151 26.44 -8.94 13.34
C GLY A 151 26.11 -7.63 14.07
N HIS A 152 24.92 -7.55 14.68
CA HIS A 152 24.54 -6.44 15.55
C HIS A 152 24.36 -6.94 16.98
N LEU A 153 24.99 -6.27 17.93
CA LEU A 153 24.73 -6.46 19.35
C LEU A 153 23.63 -5.49 19.78
N ILE A 154 22.59 -6.02 20.42
CA ILE A 154 21.46 -5.22 20.89
C ILE A 154 21.35 -5.39 22.40
N VAL A 155 21.46 -4.27 23.11
CA VAL A 155 21.42 -4.24 24.58
C VAL A 155 20.27 -3.35 25.02
N LYS A 156 19.35 -3.91 25.81
CA LYS A 156 18.28 -3.16 26.46
C LYS A 156 18.83 -2.42 27.69
N ALA A 157 18.52 -1.14 27.81
CA ALA A 157 18.86 -0.32 28.97
C ALA A 157 17.64 0.54 29.35
N GLY A 158 16.93 0.09 30.39
CA GLY A 158 15.64 0.69 30.77
C GLY A 158 14.60 0.55 29.66
N ALA A 159 14.04 1.69 29.23
CA ALA A 159 13.07 1.77 28.12
C ALA A 159 13.74 2.01 26.74
N ALA A 160 15.07 2.12 26.70
CA ALA A 160 15.83 2.31 25.47
C ALA A 160 16.57 1.02 25.08
N MET A 161 16.95 0.93 23.81
CA MET A 161 17.82 -0.12 23.30
C MET A 161 18.99 0.52 22.56
N TYR A 162 20.17 -0.01 22.82
CA TYR A 162 21.40 0.35 22.13
C TYR A 162 21.72 -0.72 21.12
N VAL A 163 21.92 -0.31 19.88
CA VAL A 163 22.30 -1.19 18.77
C VAL A 163 23.72 -0.83 18.37
N THR A 164 24.60 -1.82 18.40
CA THR A 164 26.01 -1.66 18.04
C THR A 164 26.34 -2.61 16.90
N HIS A 165 26.86 -2.07 15.79
CA HIS A 165 27.34 -2.86 14.66
C HIS A 165 28.71 -3.46 14.99
N CYS A 166 28.86 -4.77 14.82
CA CYS A 166 30.10 -5.50 15.06
C CYS A 166 30.97 -5.53 13.79
N ASN A 167 32.28 -5.43 13.96
CA ASN A 167 33.21 -5.60 12.86
C ASN A 167 33.31 -7.10 12.49
N PRO A 168 33.22 -7.46 11.21
CA PRO A 168 33.36 -8.85 10.79
C PRO A 168 34.80 -9.30 11.01
N VAL A 169 34.97 -10.50 11.58
CA VAL A 169 36.27 -11.12 11.79
C VAL A 169 36.18 -12.60 11.44
N ASP A 170 37.26 -13.13 10.85
CA ASP A 170 37.38 -14.55 10.57
C ASP A 170 37.87 -15.29 11.81
N VAL A 171 37.20 -16.40 12.13
CA VAL A 171 37.48 -17.22 13.30
C VAL A 171 37.64 -18.68 12.91
N LEU A 172 38.45 -19.42 13.66
CA LEU A 172 38.65 -20.85 13.41
C LEU A 172 37.75 -21.66 14.37
N PRO A 173 36.88 -22.54 13.86
CA PRO A 173 36.15 -23.47 14.72
C PRO A 173 37.12 -24.33 15.51
N ARG A 174 36.81 -24.56 16.79
CA ARG A 174 37.58 -25.48 17.65
C ARG A 174 36.68 -26.58 18.15
N THR A 175 37.25 -27.74 18.43
CA THR A 175 36.55 -28.77 19.19
C THR A 175 36.70 -28.48 20.68
N GLY A 176 35.60 -28.60 21.42
CA GLY A 176 35.57 -28.49 22.87
C GLY A 176 35.41 -29.86 23.51
N THR A 177 35.86 -30.01 24.76
CA THR A 177 35.56 -31.20 25.58
C THR A 177 34.13 -31.22 26.10
N ASN A 178 33.48 -30.07 26.18
CA ASN A 178 32.09 -29.92 26.60
C ASN A 178 31.23 -29.48 25.41
N CYS A 179 29.97 -29.94 25.38
CA CYS A 179 28.97 -29.45 24.44
C CYS A 179 28.47 -28.07 24.88
N THR A 180 28.26 -27.20 23.91
CA THR A 180 27.78 -25.82 24.12
C THR A 180 26.59 -25.52 23.22
N GLU A 181 25.80 -24.53 23.61
CA GLU A 181 24.72 -23.98 22.76
C GLU A 181 25.26 -23.02 21.69
N GLU A 182 26.46 -22.48 21.91
CA GLU A 182 27.19 -21.61 21.00
C GLU A 182 28.30 -22.37 20.27
N ILE A 183 28.77 -21.82 19.15
CA ILE A 183 29.83 -22.41 18.34
C ILE A 183 31.18 -22.08 19.00
N PRO A 184 31.95 -23.08 19.49
CA PRO A 184 33.27 -22.82 20.04
C PRO A 184 34.26 -22.46 18.92
N VAL A 185 34.94 -21.33 19.09
CA VAL A 185 35.92 -20.83 18.12
C VAL A 185 37.21 -20.39 18.80
N ARG A 186 38.24 -20.18 18.01
CA ARG A 186 39.50 -19.55 18.41
C ARG A 186 39.74 -18.31 17.56
N TRP A 187 39.97 -17.18 18.20
CA TRP A 187 40.30 -15.91 17.56
C TRP A 187 41.48 -15.27 18.30
N ASN A 188 42.50 -14.85 17.56
CA ASN A 188 43.72 -14.28 18.13
C ASN A 188 44.30 -15.10 19.30
N ASN A 189 44.44 -16.41 19.11
CA ASN A 189 44.93 -17.38 20.09
C ASN A 189 44.13 -17.45 21.41
N THR A 190 42.92 -16.88 21.43
CA THR A 190 42.00 -16.89 22.57
C THR A 190 40.78 -17.75 22.26
N ASP A 191 40.36 -18.56 23.23
CA ASP A 191 39.16 -19.40 23.10
C ASP A 191 37.92 -18.57 23.40
N LEU A 192 37.00 -18.54 22.43
CA LEU A 192 35.77 -17.76 22.46
C LEU A 192 34.60 -18.62 21.94
N PHE A 193 33.42 -18.01 21.92
CA PHE A 193 32.19 -18.63 21.45
C PHE A 193 31.49 -17.69 20.47
N VAL A 194 30.72 -18.27 19.55
CA VAL A 194 29.93 -17.51 18.59
C VAL A 194 28.49 -17.92 18.70
N ASP A 195 27.63 -16.93 18.85
CA ASP A 195 26.20 -17.11 18.82
C ASP A 195 25.74 -17.65 17.46
N PRO A 196 25.05 -18.80 17.38
CA PRO A 196 24.75 -19.47 16.12
C PRO A 196 23.65 -18.75 15.30
N ILE A 197 22.94 -17.80 15.90
CA ILE A 197 21.82 -17.10 15.27
C ILE A 197 22.26 -15.71 14.79
N SER A 198 22.90 -14.94 15.66
CA SER A 198 23.36 -13.55 15.43
C SER A 198 24.79 -13.46 14.87
N PHE A 199 25.61 -14.51 15.02
CA PHE A 199 27.04 -14.53 14.70
C PHE A 199 27.89 -13.49 15.44
N VAL A 200 27.45 -13.06 16.62
CA VAL A 200 28.25 -12.21 17.50
C VAL A 200 29.16 -13.07 18.38
N ILE A 201 30.42 -12.66 18.51
CA ILE A 201 31.41 -13.33 19.36
C ILE A 201 31.14 -12.99 20.83
N GLN A 202 31.24 -13.99 21.68
CA GLN A 202 31.04 -13.93 23.12
C GLN A 202 32.22 -14.59 23.84
N SER A 203 32.52 -14.12 25.05
CA SER A 203 33.62 -14.64 25.88
C SER A 203 33.26 -15.94 26.59
N ALA A 204 31.98 -16.20 26.80
CA ALA A 204 31.47 -17.39 27.49
C ALA A 204 30.41 -18.07 26.63
N GLY A 205 30.33 -19.40 26.74
CA GLY A 205 29.30 -20.21 26.14
C GLY A 205 28.51 -20.94 27.22
N THR A 206 27.26 -21.24 26.92
CA THR A 206 26.34 -22.01 27.73
C THR A 206 26.67 -23.49 27.57
N ILE A 207 27.16 -24.11 28.64
CA ILE A 207 27.48 -25.54 28.64
C ILE A 207 26.19 -26.34 28.73
N SER A 208 25.97 -27.23 27.77
CA SER A 208 24.84 -28.15 27.73
C SER A 208 25.31 -29.60 27.87
N ARG A 209 24.39 -30.49 28.23
CA ARG A 209 24.70 -31.93 28.26
C ARG A 209 24.82 -32.45 26.83
N CYS A 210 25.93 -33.10 26.53
CA CYS A 210 26.10 -33.80 25.25
C CYS A 210 25.03 -34.89 25.11
N ASN A 211 24.43 -34.96 23.92
CA ASN A 211 23.37 -35.89 23.59
C ASN A 211 23.51 -36.35 22.14
N ASP A 212 23.56 -37.67 21.96
CA ASP A 212 23.79 -38.34 20.68
C ASP A 212 22.54 -38.28 19.79
N ILE A 213 21.35 -38.19 20.40
CA ILE A 213 20.05 -38.17 19.73
C ILE A 213 19.68 -36.74 19.31
N ALA A 214 19.92 -35.78 20.20
CA ALA A 214 19.59 -34.37 20.00
C ALA A 214 20.78 -33.46 20.33
N PRO A 215 21.88 -33.51 19.54
CA PRO A 215 23.03 -32.64 19.74
C PRO A 215 22.71 -31.19 19.38
N SER A 216 23.48 -30.24 19.93
CA SER A 216 23.47 -28.86 19.44
C SER A 216 23.89 -28.82 17.96
N ARG A 217 23.13 -28.08 17.14
CA ARG A 217 23.32 -27.99 15.69
C ARG A 217 23.44 -26.55 15.23
N PHE A 218 24.38 -26.32 14.33
CA PHE A 218 24.70 -24.98 13.83
C PHE A 218 24.84 -24.99 12.32
N GLN A 219 24.34 -23.94 11.67
CA GLN A 219 24.49 -23.79 10.23
C GLN A 219 25.65 -22.83 9.93
N ILE A 220 26.73 -23.37 9.36
CA ILE A 220 27.94 -22.62 9.00
C ILE A 220 28.15 -22.76 7.49
N ALA A 221 28.24 -21.63 6.78
CA ALA A 221 28.42 -21.60 5.32
C ALA A 221 27.42 -22.49 4.55
N GLY A 222 26.16 -22.53 4.98
CA GLY A 222 25.10 -23.33 4.35
C GLY A 222 25.12 -24.82 4.69
N ARG A 223 26.09 -25.29 5.48
CA ARG A 223 26.19 -26.68 5.94
C ARG A 223 25.84 -26.79 7.43
N TRP A 224 25.21 -27.89 7.79
CA TRP A 224 24.89 -28.20 9.19
C TRP A 224 26.04 -28.94 9.86
N TYR A 225 26.46 -28.43 11.01
CA TYR A 225 27.44 -29.04 11.89
C TYR A 225 26.76 -29.43 13.20
N CYS A 226 27.15 -30.58 13.75
CA CYS A 226 26.62 -31.11 15.00
C CYS A 226 27.75 -31.23 16.02
N MET A 227 27.46 -30.91 17.28
CA MET A 227 28.35 -31.15 18.41
C MET A 227 28.01 -32.53 19.00
N PHE A 228 28.75 -33.56 18.63
CA PHE A 228 28.62 -34.90 19.22
C PHE A 228 29.55 -35.06 20.44
N PRO A 229 29.21 -35.93 21.40
CA PRO A 229 30.13 -36.34 22.46
C PRO A 229 31.38 -37.08 21.94
#